data_AF-A0A7J3XYH2-F1
#
_entry.id   AF-A0A7J3XYH2-F1
#
_cell.length_a   1.000
_cell.length_b   1.000
_cell.length_c   1.000
_cell.angle_alpha   90.00
_cell.angle_beta   90.00
_cell.angle_gamma   90.00
#
_symmetry.space_group_name_H-M   'P 1'
#
loop_
_entity.id
_entity.type
_entity.pdbx_description
1 polymer ?
#
loop_
_entity_poly.entity_id
_entity_poly.type
_entity_poly.pdbx_seq_one_letter_code
_entity_poly.pdbx_strand_id
1 'polypeptide(L)'
;MDSNLVYNRVKGFLEKYGDKGFLVLKAALEIAGDPNVDHRYGDFSFKHLVLRLARMGFNYNPVNLLRTLEKELGVIEKSYSSTNQTWWRFTDIEAVKRALGADTVEDDPKITLLRIKFESLEPRRVKSTLLKLASKNALTATDREVFRRIVFGELSKMIDLYQEMAGYEDYFGMELEEIRELVKLAEFITLKMSRETPVQAGGLPLEGSLRALRVNDNT
;
A
#
# COMPACT_ATOMS: atom_id res chain seq x y z
N MET A 1 14.37 -25.65 1.74
CA MET A 1 14.40 -25.77 0.27
C MET A 1 15.26 -24.64 -0.25
N ASP A 2 16.04 -24.88 -1.30
CA ASP A 2 16.87 -23.85 -1.92
C ASP A 2 15.95 -22.82 -2.60
N SER A 3 15.98 -21.55 -2.18
CA SER A 3 15.06 -20.50 -2.68
C SER A 3 15.22 -20.27 -4.20
N ASN A 4 16.37 -20.64 -4.76
CA ASN A 4 16.61 -20.64 -6.21
C ASN A 4 15.83 -21.74 -6.95
N LEU A 5 15.50 -22.85 -6.29
CA LEU A 5 14.77 -23.96 -6.90
C LEU A 5 13.31 -23.61 -7.18
N VAL A 6 12.61 -22.98 -6.21
CA VAL A 6 11.21 -22.55 -6.40
C VAL A 6 11.15 -21.46 -7.47
N TYR A 7 12.08 -20.50 -7.43
CA TYR A 7 12.19 -19.45 -8.45
C TYR A 7 12.29 -20.05 -9.87
N ASN A 8 13.23 -20.98 -10.10
CA ASN A 8 13.43 -21.60 -11.42
C ASN A 8 12.21 -22.40 -11.88
N ARG A 9 11.49 -23.06 -10.96
CA ARG A 9 10.25 -23.79 -11.27
C ARG A 9 9.12 -22.87 -11.67
N VAL A 10 9.02 -21.70 -11.03
CA VAL A 10 8.04 -20.67 -11.41
C VAL A 10 8.38 -20.10 -12.78
N LYS A 11 9.66 -19.80 -13.08
CA LYS A 11 10.09 -19.37 -14.43
C LYS A 11 9.70 -20.38 -15.51
N GLY A 12 10.05 -21.66 -15.33
CA GLY A 12 9.66 -22.70 -16.30
C GLY A 12 8.14 -22.89 -16.43
N PHE A 13 7.38 -22.62 -15.37
CA PHE A 13 5.91 -22.58 -15.45
C PHE A 13 5.41 -21.40 -16.28
N LEU A 14 5.95 -20.20 -16.07
CA LEU A 14 5.58 -19.00 -16.81
C LEU A 14 5.93 -19.15 -18.30
N GLU A 15 7.10 -19.67 -18.64
CA GLU A 15 7.49 -19.97 -20.03
C GLU A 15 6.52 -20.94 -20.71
N LYS A 16 6.08 -21.97 -19.99
CA LYS A 16 5.20 -23.01 -20.54
C LYS A 16 3.74 -22.57 -20.69
N TYR A 17 3.22 -21.80 -19.74
CA TYR A 17 1.79 -21.46 -19.66
C TYR A 17 1.49 -19.99 -20.01
N GLY A 18 2.52 -19.18 -20.25
CA GLY A 18 2.45 -17.78 -20.66
C GLY A 18 1.54 -16.95 -19.77
N ASP A 19 0.76 -16.07 -20.40
CA ASP A 19 -0.16 -15.14 -19.74
C ASP A 19 -1.13 -15.82 -18.78
N LYS A 20 -1.60 -17.04 -19.10
CA LYS A 20 -2.52 -17.78 -18.22
C LYS A 20 -1.83 -18.19 -16.92
N GLY A 21 -0.58 -18.66 -17.02
CA GLY A 21 0.23 -19.00 -15.85
C GLY A 21 0.52 -17.76 -15.00
N PHE A 22 0.93 -16.68 -15.66
CA PHE A 22 1.18 -15.39 -15.03
C PHE A 22 -0.03 -14.87 -14.25
N LEU A 23 -1.19 -14.81 -14.90
CA LEU A 23 -2.42 -14.30 -14.30
C LEU A 23 -2.88 -15.12 -13.09
N VAL A 24 -2.78 -16.45 -13.13
CA VAL A 24 -3.11 -17.30 -11.98
C VAL A 24 -2.21 -17.00 -10.79
N LEU A 25 -0.90 -16.92 -11.01
CA LEU A 25 0.06 -16.67 -9.94
C LEU A 25 -0.05 -15.24 -9.40
N LYS A 26 -0.24 -14.25 -10.28
CA LYS A 26 -0.49 -12.85 -9.89
C LYS A 26 -1.75 -12.74 -9.03
N ALA A 27 -2.87 -13.31 -9.48
CA ALA A 27 -4.11 -13.29 -8.72
C ALA A 27 -3.97 -14.00 -7.36
N ALA A 28 -3.25 -15.12 -7.31
CA ALA A 28 -2.99 -15.85 -6.07
C ALA A 28 -2.13 -15.03 -5.08
N LEU A 29 -1.10 -14.31 -5.57
CA LEU A 29 -0.29 -13.41 -4.74
C LEU A 29 -1.08 -12.20 -4.23
N GLU A 30 -1.92 -11.60 -5.08
CA GLU A 30 -2.80 -10.49 -4.67
C GLU A 30 -3.74 -10.93 -3.54
N ILE A 31 -4.30 -12.14 -3.64
CA ILE A 31 -5.15 -12.70 -2.58
C ILE A 31 -4.33 -12.89 -1.32
N ALA A 32 -3.13 -13.48 -1.40
CA ALA A 32 -2.26 -13.73 -0.26
C ALA A 32 -1.85 -12.47 0.52
N GLY A 33 -1.87 -11.30 -0.12
CA GLY A 33 -1.62 -10.01 0.50
C GLY A 33 -2.87 -9.21 0.89
N ASP A 34 -4.08 -9.72 0.61
CA ASP A 34 -5.33 -8.98 0.81
C ASP A 34 -5.77 -9.04 2.28
N PRO A 35 -5.74 -7.92 3.04
CA PRO A 35 -6.10 -7.92 4.45
C PRO A 35 -7.58 -8.24 4.71
N ASN A 36 -8.44 -8.22 3.68
CA ASN A 36 -9.86 -8.54 3.81
C ASN A 36 -10.15 -10.04 3.65
N VAL A 37 -9.14 -10.85 3.33
CA VAL A 37 -9.27 -12.31 3.21
C VAL A 37 -8.83 -12.96 4.54
N ASP A 38 -9.64 -13.88 5.07
CA ASP A 38 -9.26 -14.68 6.23
C ASP A 38 -8.26 -15.77 5.82
N HIS A 39 -6.98 -15.52 6.11
CA HIS A 39 -5.86 -16.39 5.74
C HIS A 39 -5.60 -17.56 6.71
N ARG A 40 -6.52 -17.84 7.64
CA ARG A 40 -6.34 -18.93 8.62
C ARG A 40 -6.04 -20.28 7.97
N TYR A 41 -6.62 -20.56 6.81
CA TYR A 41 -6.52 -21.84 6.12
C TYR A 41 -5.46 -21.89 5.02
N GLY A 42 -4.85 -20.76 4.66
CA GLY A 42 -3.83 -20.68 3.62
C GLY A 42 -3.71 -19.28 3.02
N ASP A 43 -2.81 -19.17 2.04
CA ASP A 43 -2.52 -17.90 1.36
C ASP A 43 -3.63 -17.55 0.36
N PHE A 44 -4.21 -18.53 -0.33
CA PHE A 44 -5.35 -18.30 -1.20
C PHE A 44 -6.28 -19.52 -1.28
N SER A 45 -7.54 -19.28 -1.64
CA SER A 45 -8.55 -20.32 -1.85
C SER A 45 -9.00 -20.37 -3.30
N PHE A 46 -9.54 -21.51 -3.74
CA PHE A 46 -10.04 -21.66 -5.10
C PHE A 46 -11.13 -20.63 -5.41
N LYS A 47 -12.05 -20.42 -4.46
CA LYS A 47 -13.15 -19.45 -4.59
C LYS A 47 -12.62 -18.03 -4.76
N HIS A 48 -11.66 -17.62 -3.91
CA HIS A 48 -11.06 -16.29 -4.01
C HIS A 48 -10.31 -16.11 -5.34
N LEU A 49 -9.59 -17.14 -5.79
CA LEU A 49 -8.85 -17.12 -7.04
C LEU A 49 -9.77 -16.92 -8.25
N VAL A 50 -10.84 -17.71 -8.36
CA VAL A 50 -11.80 -17.58 -9.46
C VAL A 50 -12.48 -16.20 -9.43
N LEU A 51 -12.85 -15.71 -8.25
CA LEU A 51 -13.45 -14.37 -8.12
C LEU A 51 -12.47 -13.26 -8.53
N ARG A 52 -11.18 -13.39 -8.16
CA ARG A 52 -10.14 -12.41 -8.52
C ARG A 52 -9.89 -12.42 -10.02
N LEU A 53 -9.74 -13.59 -10.64
CA LEU A 53 -9.59 -13.74 -12.09
C LEU A 53 -10.78 -13.12 -12.84
N ALA A 54 -12.02 -13.37 -12.38
CA ALA A 54 -13.21 -12.78 -12.97
C ALA A 54 -13.22 -11.24 -12.87
N ARG A 55 -12.79 -10.67 -11.73
CA ARG A 55 -12.64 -9.22 -11.56
C ARG A 55 -11.57 -8.61 -12.49
N MET A 56 -10.56 -9.38 -12.84
CA MET A 56 -9.55 -9.01 -13.83
C MET A 56 -10.03 -9.18 -15.28
N GLY A 57 -11.27 -9.63 -15.51
CA GLY A 57 -11.84 -9.85 -16.84
C GLY A 57 -11.58 -11.23 -17.43
N PHE A 58 -11.06 -12.18 -16.66
CA PHE A 58 -10.71 -13.52 -17.13
C PHE A 58 -11.60 -14.59 -16.54
N ASN A 59 -12.16 -15.46 -17.38
CA ASN A 59 -13.12 -16.49 -16.96
C ASN A 59 -12.70 -17.92 -17.34
N TYR A 60 -11.39 -18.19 -17.40
CA TYR A 60 -10.89 -19.55 -17.64
C TYR A 60 -10.75 -20.34 -16.33
N ASN A 61 -10.81 -21.67 -16.45
CA ASN A 61 -10.72 -22.58 -15.31
C ASN A 61 -9.24 -22.80 -14.88
N PRO A 62 -8.82 -22.40 -13.66
CA PRO A 62 -7.43 -22.51 -13.23
C PRO A 62 -7.04 -23.90 -12.70
N VAL A 63 -7.95 -24.89 -12.65
CA VAL A 63 -7.71 -26.20 -12.03
C VAL A 63 -6.44 -26.90 -12.53
N ASN A 64 -6.21 -26.93 -13.85
CA ASN A 64 -5.04 -27.61 -14.42
C ASN A 64 -3.72 -26.89 -14.08
N LEU A 65 -3.76 -25.56 -13.98
CA LEU A 65 -2.60 -24.75 -13.60
C LEU A 65 -2.27 -24.96 -12.13
N LEU A 66 -3.28 -24.96 -11.25
CA LEU A 66 -3.11 -25.27 -9.83
C LEU A 66 -2.59 -26.69 -9.61
N ARG A 67 -3.13 -27.68 -10.34
CA ARG A 67 -2.64 -29.07 -10.27
C ARG A 67 -1.16 -29.15 -10.63
N THR A 68 -0.73 -28.43 -11.67
CA THR A 68 0.67 -28.39 -12.12
C THR A 68 1.56 -27.74 -11.07
N LEU A 69 1.17 -26.55 -10.57
CA LEU A 69 1.89 -25.83 -9.52
C LEU A 69 2.02 -26.65 -8.23
N GLU A 70 0.98 -27.41 -7.86
CA GLU A 70 0.97 -28.25 -6.65
C GLU A 70 1.77 -29.56 -6.84
N LYS A 71 1.38 -30.38 -7.83
CA LYS A 71 1.84 -31.78 -7.92
C LYS A 71 3.13 -31.96 -8.70
N GLU A 72 3.34 -31.16 -9.74
CA GLU A 72 4.49 -31.32 -10.62
C GLU A 72 5.64 -30.42 -10.17
N LEU A 73 5.34 -29.18 -9.77
CA LEU A 73 6.34 -28.18 -9.45
C LEU A 73 6.53 -27.99 -7.94
N GLY A 74 5.54 -28.32 -7.11
CA GLY A 74 5.61 -28.08 -5.67
C GLY A 74 5.88 -26.60 -5.34
N VAL A 75 5.34 -25.68 -6.15
CA VAL A 75 5.40 -24.22 -5.92
C VAL A 75 4.39 -23.83 -4.85
N ILE A 76 3.24 -24.50 -4.87
CA ILE A 76 2.18 -24.38 -3.86
C ILE A 76 1.94 -25.73 -3.22
N GLU A 77 1.40 -25.72 -2.01
CA GLU A 77 0.95 -26.91 -1.32
C GLU A 77 -0.47 -26.72 -0.80
N LYS A 78 -1.24 -27.81 -0.78
CA LYS A 78 -2.61 -27.77 -0.27
C LYS A 78 -2.56 -27.71 1.26
N SER A 79 -3.03 -26.60 1.82
CA SER A 79 -2.98 -26.33 3.26
C SER A 79 -4.27 -26.71 3.99
N TYR A 80 -5.41 -26.69 3.29
CA TYR A 80 -6.69 -27.14 3.82
C TYR A 80 -7.61 -27.59 2.68
N SER A 81 -8.42 -28.62 2.95
CA SER A 81 -9.44 -29.08 2.02
C SER A 81 -10.67 -29.57 2.77
N SER A 82 -11.84 -29.13 2.32
CA SER A 82 -13.15 -29.66 2.69
C SER A 82 -13.95 -29.97 1.43
N THR A 83 -15.17 -30.47 1.58
CA THR A 83 -16.09 -30.76 0.48
C THR A 83 -16.34 -29.54 -0.42
N ASN A 84 -16.32 -28.33 0.15
CA ASN A 84 -16.73 -27.11 -0.55
C ASN A 84 -15.60 -26.08 -0.71
N GLN A 85 -14.43 -26.30 -0.12
CA GLN A 85 -13.33 -25.33 -0.15
C GLN A 85 -11.98 -26.03 -0.21
N THR A 86 -11.07 -25.46 -0.99
CA THR A 86 -9.67 -25.86 -1.02
C THR A 86 -8.81 -24.61 -0.93
N TRP A 87 -7.78 -24.69 -0.09
CA TRP A 87 -6.83 -23.63 0.18
C TRP A 87 -5.41 -24.13 -0.07
N TRP A 88 -4.56 -23.20 -0.49
CA TRP A 88 -3.15 -23.46 -0.74
C TRP A 88 -2.28 -22.44 -0.02
N ARG A 89 -1.05 -22.85 0.28
CA ARG A 89 0.06 -21.98 0.69
C ARG A 89 1.14 -22.03 -0.38
N PHE A 90 1.85 -20.93 -0.54
CA PHE A 90 3.10 -20.92 -1.30
C PHE A 90 4.19 -21.58 -0.48
N THR A 91 4.97 -22.44 -1.11
CA THR A 91 6.12 -23.09 -0.46
C THR A 91 7.25 -22.09 -0.20
N ASP A 92 7.41 -21.11 -1.09
CA ASP A 92 8.28 -19.93 -0.91
C ASP A 92 7.63 -18.74 -1.65
N ILE A 93 6.84 -17.95 -0.92
CA ILE A 93 6.10 -16.81 -1.49
C ILE A 93 7.04 -15.73 -2.04
N GLU A 94 8.22 -15.55 -1.44
CA GLU A 94 9.19 -14.54 -1.87
C GLU A 94 9.88 -14.97 -3.16
N ALA A 95 10.22 -16.25 -3.32
CA ALA A 95 10.71 -16.77 -4.60
C ALA A 95 9.68 -16.63 -5.73
N VAL A 96 8.39 -16.86 -5.42
CA VAL A 96 7.29 -16.69 -6.39
C VAL A 96 7.14 -15.23 -6.79
N LYS A 97 7.13 -14.30 -5.83
CA LYS A 97 7.13 -12.85 -6.09
C LYS A 97 8.31 -12.43 -6.97
N ARG A 98 9.52 -12.90 -6.64
CA ARG A 98 10.73 -12.63 -7.44
C ARG A 98 10.58 -13.13 -8.88
N ALA A 99 10.10 -14.35 -9.08
CA ALA A 99 9.95 -14.94 -10.41
C ALA A 99 8.89 -14.22 -11.27
N LEU A 100 7.77 -13.80 -10.67
CA LEU A 100 6.75 -12.99 -11.34
C LEU A 100 7.22 -11.56 -11.64
N GLY A 101 7.96 -10.95 -10.72
CA GLY A 101 8.59 -9.63 -10.93
C GLY A 101 9.64 -9.65 -12.04
N ALA A 102 10.36 -10.76 -12.18
CA ALA A 102 11.44 -10.92 -13.15
C ALA A 102 10.97 -11.16 -14.61
N ASP A 103 9.68 -11.44 -14.88
CA ASP A 103 9.14 -11.52 -16.27
C ASP A 103 8.21 -10.35 -16.61
N THR A 104 7.99 -9.43 -15.68
CA THR A 104 7.19 -8.23 -15.97
C THR A 104 7.89 -6.91 -15.73
N VAL A 105 9.05 -6.86 -15.05
CA VAL A 105 9.61 -5.57 -14.63
C VAL A 105 11.15 -5.48 -14.65
N GLU A 106 11.91 -6.58 -14.66
CA GLU A 106 13.37 -6.50 -14.65
C GLU A 106 13.97 -6.42 -16.05
N ASP A 107 13.96 -5.20 -16.60
CA ASP A 107 15.02 -4.71 -17.51
C ASP A 107 15.02 -3.17 -17.64
N ASP A 108 14.07 -2.45 -17.01
CA ASP A 108 14.12 -0.99 -16.94
C ASP A 108 14.68 -0.54 -15.57
N PRO A 109 15.95 -0.07 -15.51
CA PRO A 109 16.56 0.46 -14.29
C PRO A 109 15.74 1.58 -13.64
N LYS A 110 14.96 2.32 -14.42
CA LYS A 110 14.09 3.39 -13.91
C LYS A 110 12.98 2.81 -13.06
N ILE A 111 12.29 1.77 -13.51
CA ILE A 111 11.20 1.15 -12.74
C ILE A 111 11.74 0.55 -11.44
N THR A 112 12.87 -0.17 -11.52
CA THR A 112 13.53 -0.73 -10.33
C THR A 112 13.93 0.36 -9.34
N LEU A 113 14.53 1.46 -9.80
CA LEU A 113 14.89 2.58 -8.95
C LEU A 113 13.66 3.22 -8.29
N LEU A 114 12.57 3.43 -9.03
CA LEU A 114 11.34 4.00 -8.49
C LEU A 114 10.74 3.11 -7.39
N ARG A 115 10.75 1.79 -7.58
CA ARG A 115 10.31 0.83 -6.56
C ARG A 115 11.18 0.89 -5.31
N ILE A 116 12.51 0.92 -5.45
CA ILE A 116 13.44 1.05 -4.32
C ILE A 116 13.19 2.36 -3.57
N LYS A 117 13.05 3.48 -4.29
CA LYS A 117 12.73 4.79 -3.70
C LYS A 117 11.43 4.72 -2.90
N PHE A 118 10.38 4.11 -3.44
CA PHE A 118 9.09 3.99 -2.78
C PHE A 118 9.19 3.22 -1.46
N GLU A 119 9.78 2.02 -1.50
CA GLU A 119 9.94 1.19 -0.30
C GLU A 119 10.83 1.87 0.75
N SER A 120 11.87 2.59 0.32
CA SER A 120 12.78 3.33 1.21
C SER A 120 12.11 4.50 1.94
N LEU A 121 10.95 4.97 1.46
CA LEU A 121 10.13 5.98 2.15
C LEU A 121 9.23 5.38 3.24
N GLU A 122 9.24 4.05 3.41
CA GLU A 122 8.51 3.31 4.44
C GLU A 122 7.00 3.65 4.51
N PRO A 123 6.25 3.54 3.39
CA PRO A 123 4.84 3.95 3.31
C PRO A 123 3.95 3.31 4.37
N ARG A 124 4.21 2.05 4.73
CA ARG A 124 3.49 1.33 5.80
C ARG A 124 3.69 1.95 7.18
N ARG A 125 4.92 2.39 7.50
CA ARG A 125 5.23 3.06 8.78
C ARG A 125 4.52 4.42 8.84
N VAL A 126 4.56 5.15 7.72
CA VAL A 126 3.86 6.43 7.58
C VAL A 126 2.35 6.24 7.77
N LYS A 127 1.73 5.29 7.05
CA LYS A 127 0.31 4.94 7.17
C LYS A 127 -0.08 4.60 8.59
N SER A 128 0.68 3.71 9.25
CA SER A 128 0.43 3.31 10.64
C SER A 128 0.47 4.51 11.59
N THR A 129 1.42 5.42 11.39
CA THR A 129 1.56 6.60 12.23
C THR A 129 0.40 7.58 11.99
N LEU A 130 0.04 7.86 10.74
CA LEU A 130 -1.08 8.73 10.40
C LEU A 130 -2.41 8.17 10.93
N LEU A 131 -2.67 6.87 10.81
CA LEU A 131 -3.87 6.23 11.38
C LEU A 131 -3.94 6.41 12.90
N LYS A 132 -2.83 6.22 13.62
CA LYS A 132 -2.76 6.46 15.08
C LYS A 132 -3.03 7.92 15.46
N LEU A 133 -2.59 8.87 14.65
CA LEU A 133 -2.87 10.30 14.88
C LEU A 133 -4.34 10.63 14.57
N ALA A 134 -4.86 10.10 13.47
CA ALA A 134 -6.25 10.28 13.05
C ALA A 134 -7.23 9.78 14.12
N SER A 135 -6.94 8.64 14.77
CA SER A 135 -7.82 8.00 15.75
C SER A 135 -7.88 8.69 17.13
N LYS A 136 -6.94 9.59 17.46
CA LYS A 136 -6.95 10.30 18.76
C LYS A 136 -8.15 11.25 18.85
N ASN A 137 -8.57 11.70 20.02
CA ASN A 137 -9.60 12.75 20.11
C ASN A 137 -9.01 14.16 19.94
N ALA A 138 -7.81 14.39 20.49
CA ALA A 138 -7.06 15.64 20.37
C ALA A 138 -5.57 15.34 20.14
N LEU A 139 -4.86 16.21 19.42
CA LEU A 139 -3.42 16.05 19.16
C LEU A 139 -2.56 16.89 20.10
N THR A 140 -1.62 16.23 20.77
CA THR A 140 -0.61 16.89 21.62
C THR A 140 0.40 17.68 20.79
N ALA A 141 1.20 18.54 21.43
CA ALA A 141 2.30 19.24 20.75
C ALA A 141 3.29 18.26 20.08
N THR A 142 3.60 17.15 20.76
CA THR A 142 4.46 16.08 20.23
C THR A 142 3.82 15.42 19.01
N ASP A 143 2.52 15.13 19.06
CA ASP A 143 1.79 14.55 17.92
C ASP A 143 1.83 15.47 16.70
N ARG A 144 1.63 16.77 16.90
CA ARG A 144 1.68 17.79 15.84
C ARG A 144 3.08 17.89 15.24
N GLU A 145 4.13 17.75 16.05
CA GLU A 145 5.50 17.73 15.59
C GLU A 145 5.83 16.46 14.78
N VAL A 146 5.38 15.29 15.23
CA VAL A 146 5.50 14.04 14.46
C VAL A 146 4.77 14.15 13.12
N PHE A 147 3.53 14.65 13.12
CA PHE A 147 2.77 14.90 11.91
C PHE A 147 3.50 15.84 10.95
N ARG A 148 4.02 16.96 11.46
CA ARG A 148 4.81 17.93 10.69
C ARG A 148 6.01 17.27 10.03
N ARG A 149 6.79 16.47 10.77
CA ARG A 149 7.95 15.76 10.20
C ARG A 149 7.54 14.83 9.06
N ILE A 150 6.46 14.08 9.23
CA ILE A 150 5.94 13.19 8.18
C ILE A 150 5.56 13.98 6.94
N VAL A 151 4.82 15.09 7.11
CA VAL A 151 4.33 15.89 5.97
C VAL A 151 5.49 16.52 5.20
N PHE A 152 6.40 17.19 5.89
CA PHE A 152 7.53 17.88 5.27
C PHE A 152 8.71 16.96 4.90
N GLY A 153 8.70 15.72 5.38
CA GLY A 153 9.73 14.72 5.09
C GLY A 153 9.25 13.67 4.10
N GLU A 154 8.67 12.61 4.62
CA GLU A 154 8.30 11.40 3.86
C GLU A 154 7.17 11.67 2.86
N LEU A 155 6.09 12.33 3.28
CA LEU A 155 4.92 12.54 2.42
C LEU A 155 5.25 13.47 1.25
N SER A 156 6.04 14.53 1.48
CA SER A 156 6.52 15.40 0.39
C SER A 156 7.29 14.59 -0.67
N LYS A 157 8.23 13.75 -0.24
CA LYS A 157 9.01 12.90 -1.16
C LYS A 157 8.15 11.86 -1.86
N MET A 158 7.10 11.35 -1.21
CA MET A 158 6.14 10.44 -1.84
C MET A 158 5.35 11.14 -2.95
N ILE A 159 5.05 12.43 -2.82
CA ILE A 159 4.38 13.19 -3.88
C ILE A 159 5.29 13.43 -5.07
N ASP A 160 6.57 13.76 -4.83
CA ASP A 160 7.56 13.87 -5.90
C ASP A 160 7.67 12.53 -6.65
N LEU A 161 7.73 11.42 -5.90
CA LEU A 161 7.80 10.08 -6.47
C LEU A 161 6.52 9.67 -7.21
N TYR A 162 5.35 10.06 -6.71
CA TYR A 162 4.07 9.84 -7.39
C TYR A 162 4.08 10.44 -8.80
N GLN A 163 4.60 11.65 -8.96
CA GLN A 163 4.68 12.30 -10.28
C GLN A 163 5.61 11.52 -11.22
N GLU A 164 6.74 11.01 -10.72
CA GLU A 164 7.63 10.15 -11.50
C GLU A 164 6.97 8.80 -11.86
N MET A 165 6.23 8.20 -10.94
CA MET A 165 5.58 6.88 -11.09
C MET A 165 4.31 6.93 -11.95
N ALA A 166 3.62 8.07 -12.03
CA ALA A 166 2.40 8.23 -12.81
C ALA A 166 2.62 8.00 -14.32
N GLY A 167 3.84 8.19 -14.84
CA GLY A 167 4.19 7.81 -16.21
C GLY A 167 4.24 6.30 -16.46
N TYR A 168 4.14 5.50 -15.40
CA TYR A 168 4.30 4.04 -15.39
C TYR A 168 3.15 3.38 -14.58
N GLU A 169 1.93 3.89 -14.74
CA GLU A 169 0.74 3.45 -13.99
C GLU A 169 0.52 1.93 -14.02
N ASP A 170 0.79 1.27 -15.15
CA ASP A 170 0.65 -0.18 -15.29
C ASP A 170 1.55 -0.98 -14.30
N TYR A 171 2.66 -0.37 -13.87
CA TYR A 171 3.63 -0.96 -12.95
C TYR A 171 3.41 -0.57 -11.49
N PHE A 172 2.79 0.58 -11.26
CA PHE A 172 2.74 1.24 -9.95
C PHE A 172 1.32 1.60 -9.48
N GLY A 173 0.28 1.05 -10.12
CA GLY A 173 -1.10 1.40 -9.78
C GLY A 173 -1.45 1.23 -8.30
N MET A 174 -0.89 0.22 -7.62
CA MET A 174 -1.10 0.00 -6.18
C MET A 174 -0.38 1.05 -5.33
N GLU A 175 0.90 1.31 -5.63
CA GLU A 175 1.73 2.28 -4.93
C GLU A 175 1.18 3.71 -5.08
N LEU A 176 0.69 4.05 -6.28
CA LEU A 176 0.03 5.33 -6.55
C LEU A 176 -1.26 5.50 -5.72
N GLU A 177 -2.07 4.45 -5.60
CA GLU A 177 -3.27 4.51 -4.75
C GLU A 177 -2.91 4.61 -3.26
N GLU A 178 -1.88 3.90 -2.81
CA GLU A 178 -1.40 3.99 -1.43
C GLU A 178 -0.97 5.41 -1.07
N ILE A 179 -0.23 6.11 -1.96
CA ILE A 179 0.14 7.51 -1.76
C ILE A 179 -1.11 8.41 -1.68
N ARG A 180 -2.10 8.20 -2.56
CA ARG A 180 -3.37 8.95 -2.52
C ARG A 180 -4.11 8.75 -1.19
N GLU A 181 -4.14 7.53 -0.66
CA GLU A 181 -4.72 7.25 0.65
C GLU A 181 -3.98 7.98 1.79
N LEU A 182 -2.64 7.99 1.74
CA LEU A 182 -1.82 8.70 2.73
C LEU A 182 -2.09 10.20 2.75
N VAL A 183 -2.24 10.81 1.57
CA VAL A 183 -2.60 12.24 1.44
C VAL A 183 -3.97 12.50 2.05
N LYS A 184 -4.98 11.66 1.75
CA LYS A 184 -6.32 11.79 2.33
C LYS A 184 -6.30 11.69 3.86
N LEU A 185 -5.49 10.79 4.43
CA LEU A 185 -5.30 10.68 5.87
C LEU A 185 -4.67 11.95 6.46
N ALA A 186 -3.65 12.51 5.79
CA ALA A 186 -3.01 13.74 6.22
C ALA A 186 -3.95 14.96 6.15
N GLU A 187 -4.78 15.04 5.11
CA GLU A 187 -5.82 16.06 4.98
C GLU A 187 -6.84 15.96 6.13
N PHE A 188 -7.32 14.75 6.44
CA PHE A 188 -8.24 14.51 7.55
C PHE A 188 -7.65 14.98 8.90
N ILE A 189 -6.37 14.67 9.16
CA ILE A 189 -5.67 15.11 10.38
C ILE A 189 -5.58 16.64 10.43
N THR A 190 -5.30 17.29 9.30
CA THR A 190 -5.21 18.76 9.21
C THR A 190 -6.56 19.43 9.52
N LEU A 191 -7.66 18.92 8.94
CA LEU A 191 -9.02 19.41 9.21
C LEU A 191 -9.42 19.27 10.68
N LYS A 192 -8.97 18.19 11.31
CA LYS A 192 -9.19 17.98 12.73
C LYS A 192 -8.39 18.97 13.59
N MET A 193 -7.12 19.19 13.26
CA MET A 193 -6.29 20.19 13.93
C MET A 193 -6.85 21.61 13.81
N SER A 194 -7.44 21.99 12.68
CA SER A 194 -8.03 23.32 12.50
C SER A 194 -9.30 23.49 13.35
N ARG A 195 -10.09 22.43 13.53
CA ARG A 195 -11.29 22.40 14.39
C ARG A 195 -10.99 22.39 15.89
N GLU A 196 -9.80 21.91 16.28
CA GLU A 196 -9.28 21.94 17.66
C GLU A 196 -8.80 23.33 18.11
N THR A 197 -9.00 24.39 17.31
CA THR A 197 -8.69 25.77 17.75
C THR A 197 -9.92 26.43 18.38
N PRO A 198 -10.01 26.49 19.72
CA PRO A 198 -10.70 27.58 20.39
C PRO A 198 -9.82 28.31 21.43
N VAL A 199 -9.83 29.65 21.32
CA VAL A 199 -9.57 30.68 22.36
C VAL A 199 -8.26 30.56 23.16
N GLN A 200 -7.16 31.08 22.59
CA GLN A 200 -6.18 31.87 23.36
C GLN A 200 -5.69 33.06 22.51
N ALA A 201 -6.49 34.11 22.52
CA ALA A 201 -6.02 35.49 22.43
C ALA A 201 -6.74 36.30 23.52
N GLY A 202 -6.59 35.86 24.77
CA GLY A 202 -6.92 36.67 25.93
C GLY A 202 -5.67 37.43 26.34
N GLY A 203 -5.59 38.72 25.95
CA GLY A 203 -4.47 39.56 26.35
C GLY A 203 -4.40 40.89 25.62
N LEU A 204 -5.48 41.68 25.65
CA LEU A 204 -5.50 43.13 25.90
C LEU A 204 -6.91 43.66 25.56
N PRO A 205 -7.63 44.28 26.51
CA PRO A 205 -8.86 45.00 26.18
C PRO A 205 -8.49 46.18 25.29
N LEU A 206 -9.08 46.27 24.10
CA LEU A 206 -9.10 47.49 23.29
C LEU A 206 -10.05 48.55 23.91
N GLU A 207 -9.91 48.80 25.20
CA GLU A 207 -10.46 49.96 25.90
C GLU A 207 -9.31 50.67 26.60
N GLY A 208 -8.59 51.50 25.83
CA GLY A 208 -7.48 52.28 26.38
C GLY A 208 -6.69 53.10 25.35
N SER A 209 -6.69 52.71 24.07
CA SER A 209 -5.85 53.37 23.05
C SER A 209 -6.55 54.41 22.16
N LEU A 210 -7.76 54.84 22.49
CA LEU A 210 -8.41 56.00 21.82
C LEU A 210 -8.68 57.20 22.74
N ARG A 211 -8.04 57.25 23.92
CA ARG A 211 -8.00 58.45 24.78
C ARG A 211 -6.71 59.27 24.67
N ALA A 212 -5.81 58.93 23.74
CA ALA A 212 -4.56 59.67 23.50
C ALA A 212 -4.59 60.60 22.26
N LEU A 213 -5.76 60.80 21.62
CA LEU A 213 -5.86 61.62 20.39
C LEU A 213 -6.88 62.77 20.44
N ARG A 214 -7.36 63.15 21.63
CA ARG A 214 -7.99 64.45 21.92
C ARG A 214 -7.57 64.77 23.36
N VAL A 215 -6.77 65.78 23.65
CA VAL A 215 -7.18 67.19 23.71
C VAL A 215 -5.93 68.06 23.99
N ASN A 216 -5.89 69.24 23.34
CA ASN A 216 -5.12 70.47 23.63
C ASN A 216 -3.70 70.65 23.09
N ASP A 217 -3.62 71.11 21.83
CA ASP A 217 -2.82 72.30 21.53
C ASP A 217 -3.76 73.51 21.50
N ASN A 218 -3.65 74.37 22.52
CA ASN A 218 -4.14 75.75 22.49
C ASN A 218 -3.27 76.58 23.46
N THR A 219 -2.17 77.10 22.94
CA THR A 219 -1.49 78.34 23.36
C THR A 219 -0.75 78.89 22.15
#